data_AF-A0A357AN84-F1
#
_entry.id   AF-A0A357AN84-F1
#
_cell.length_a   1.000
_cell.length_b   1.000
_cell.length_c   1.000
_cell.angle_alpha   90.00
_cell.angle_beta   90.00
_cell.angle_gamma   90.00
#
_symmetry.space_group_name_H-M   'P 1'
#
loop_
_entity.id
_entity.type
_entity.pdbx_description
1 polymer ?
#
loop_
_entity_poly.entity_id
_entity_poly.type
_entity_poly.pdbx_seq_one_letter_code
_entity_poly.pdbx_strand_id
1 'polypeptide(L)' 'MTTVHKDVTERLSKLDPSMAGQVKRILDENKAERHIRGGEATRMKYGRDGRKVG' A
#
# COMPACT_ATOMS: atom_id res chain seq x y z
N MET A 1 12.23 -2.89 2.41
CA MET A 1 11.76 -1.49 2.24
C MET A 1 11.98 -1.14 0.78
N THR A 2 10.92 -0.85 0.02
CA THR A 2 11.02 -0.69 -1.44
C THR A 2 11.73 0.62 -1.79
N THR A 3 12.55 0.58 -2.84
CA THR A 3 13.35 1.69 -3.37
C THR A 3 12.53 2.92 -3.76
N VAL A 4 11.25 2.74 -4.11
CA VAL A 4 10.31 3.84 -4.40
C VAL A 4 9.93 4.64 -3.15
N HIS A 5 9.79 4.00 -1.98
CA HIS A 5 9.53 4.72 -0.73
C HIS A 5 10.69 5.63 -0.32
N LYS A 6 11.92 5.36 -0.79
CA LYS A 6 13.08 6.20 -0.47
C LYS A 6 13.11 7.46 -1.32
N ASP A 7 12.92 7.34 -2.63
CA ASP A 7 12.98 8.48 -3.55
C ASP A 7 11.81 9.46 -3.37
N VAL A 8 10.58 8.95 -3.22
CA VAL A 8 9.40 9.82 -3.11
C VAL A 8 9.40 10.56 -1.78
N THR A 9 9.80 9.94 -0.68
CA THR A 9 9.72 10.58 0.64
C THR A 9 10.89 11.53 0.90
N GLU A 10 12.13 11.19 0.51
CA GLU A 10 13.30 12.06 0.76
C GLU A 10 13.39 13.24 -0.21
N ARG A 11 13.00 13.06 -1.48
CA ARG A 11 13.11 14.12 -2.50
C ARG A 11 11.93 15.08 -2.46
N LEU A 12 10.71 14.56 -2.24
CA LEU A 12 9.50 15.39 -2.12
C LEU A 12 9.55 16.26 -0.86
N SER A 13 10.03 15.73 0.27
CA SER A 13 10.17 16.53 1.51
C SER A 13 11.14 17.71 1.36
N LYS A 14 12.12 17.61 0.46
CA LYS A 14 13.09 18.69 0.17
C LYS A 14 12.58 19.72 -0.83
N LEU A 15 11.68 19.33 -1.74
CA LEU A 15 11.11 20.18 -2.79
C LEU A 15 9.81 20.86 -2.35
N ASP A 16 8.92 20.11 -1.69
CA ASP A 16 7.63 20.58 -1.21
C ASP A 16 7.24 19.87 0.10
N PRO A 17 7.56 20.48 1.26
CA PRO A 17 7.22 19.94 2.58
C PRO A 17 5.72 19.79 2.82
N SER A 18 4.89 20.64 2.19
CA SER A 18 3.43 20.61 2.33
C SER A 18 2.84 19.40 1.63
N MET A 19 3.27 19.15 0.38
CA MET A 19 2.86 17.98 -0.38
C MET A 19 3.38 16.68 0.25
N ALA A 20 4.59 16.70 0.80
CA ALA A 20 5.15 15.55 1.53
C ALA A 20 4.30 15.15 2.75
N GLY A 21 3.76 16.13 3.48
CA GLY A 21 2.82 15.87 4.59
C GLY A 21 1.54 15.16 4.14
N GLN A 22 0.97 15.56 3.00
CA GLN A 22 -0.23 14.93 2.44
C GLN A 22 0.05 13.49 1.97
N VAL A 23 1.16 13.29 1.25
CA VAL A 23 1.58 11.96 0.77
C VAL A 23 1.87 11.03 1.94
N LYS A 24 2.50 11.53 3.02
CA LYS A 24 2.75 10.74 4.23
C LYS A 24 1.45 10.23 4.85
N ARG A 25 0.42 11.09 4.94
CA ARG A 25 -0.89 10.69 5.47
C ARG A 25 -1.53 9.56 4.65
N ILE A 26 -1.48 9.66 3.33
CA ILE A 26 -1.98 8.62 2.40
C ILE A 26 -1.18 7.31 2.54
N LEU A 27 0.13 7.40 2.71
CA LEU A 27 0.98 6.22 2.91
C LEU A 27 0.69 5.54 4.24
N ASP A 28 0.45 6.31 5.30
CA ASP A 28 0.11 5.79 6.63
C ASP A 28 -1.26 5.10 6.62
N GLU A 29 -2.27 5.70 5.95
CA GLU A 29 -3.58 5.08 5.70
C GLU A 29 -3.44 3.76 4.93
N ASN A 30 -2.71 3.76 3.80
CA ASN A 30 -2.47 2.54 3.02
C ASN A 30 -1.73 1.45 3.81
N LYS A 31 -0.85 1.84 4.74
CA LYS A 31 -0.13 0.91 5.61
C LYS A 31 -1.05 0.31 6.67
N ALA A 32 -1.97 1.09 7.24
CA ALA A 32 -2.97 0.61 8.18
C ALA A 32 -3.95 -0.38 7.53
N GLU A 33 -4.40 -0.08 6.31
CA GLU A 33 -5.30 -0.94 5.55
C GLU A 33 -4.64 -2.22 5.01
N ARG A 34 -3.31 -2.29 4.99
CA ARG A 34 -2.56 -3.43 4.46
C ARG A 34 -2.99 -4.76 5.08
N HIS A 35 -3.31 -4.78 6.37
CA HIS A 35 -3.76 -5.99 7.06
C HIS A 35 -5.18 -6.42 6.64
N ILE A 36 -6.07 -5.46 6.41
CA ILE A 36 -7.44 -5.70 5.91
C ILE A 36 -7.37 -6.26 4.49
N ARG A 37 -6.62 -5.59 3.60
CA ARG A 37 -6.42 -6.03 2.21
C ARG A 37 -5.73 -7.40 2.15
N GLY A 38 -4.83 -7.73 3.09
CA GLY A 38 -4.18 -9.04 3.17
C GLY A 38 -5.16 -10.18 3.50
N GLY A 39 -6.10 -9.94 4.42
CA GLY A 39 -7.17 -10.89 4.73
C GLY A 39 -8.12 -11.09 3.56
N GLU A 40 -8.53 -10.00 2.89
CA GLU A 40 -9.36 -10.06 1.68
C GLU A 40 -8.66 -10.74 0.51
N ALA A 41 -7.37 -10.49 0.30
CA ALA A 41 -6.58 -11.16 -0.74
C ALA A 41 -6.51 -12.68 -0.51
N THR A 42 -6.34 -13.09 0.75
CA THR A 42 -6.37 -14.51 1.13
C THR A 42 -7.75 -15.11 0.86
N ARG A 43 -8.82 -14.44 1.31
CA ARG A 43 -10.21 -14.86 1.06
C ARG A 43 -10.55 -14.93 -0.43
N MET A 44 -10.09 -13.97 -1.23
CA MET A 44 -10.28 -13.96 -2.68
C MET A 44 -9.51 -15.08 -3.37
N LYS A 45 -8.27 -15.37 -2.96
CA LYS A 45 -7.48 -16.48 -3.51
C LYS A 45 -8.19 -17.81 -3.31
N TYR A 46 -8.58 -18.13 -2.07
CA TYR A 46 -9.28 -19.39 -1.77
C TYR A 46 -10.75 -19.39 -2.25
N GLY A 47 -11.39 -18.23 -2.37
CA GLY A 47 -12.75 -18.10 -2.89
C GLY A 47 -12.87 -18.17 -4.42
N ARG A 48 -11.84 -17.71 -5.17
CA ARG A 48 -11.77 -17.86 -6.64
C ARG A 48 -11.13 -19.17 -7.09
N ASP A 49 -10.13 -19.69 -6.37
CA ASP A 49 -9.49 -20.97 -6.70
C ASP A 49 -10.37 -22.19 -6.39
N GLY A 50 -11.49 -22.03 -5.67
CA GLY A 50 -12.49 -23.07 -5.44
C GLY A 50 -13.34 -23.45 -6.67
N ARG A 51 -13.16 -22.79 -7.82
CA ARG A 51 -13.83 -23.12 -9.10
C ARG A 51 -12.82 -23.46 -10.21
N LYS A 52 -11.85 -24.32 -9.92
CA LYS A 52 -11.18 -25.12 -10.96
C LYS A 52 -11.00 -26.56 -10.47
N VAL A 53 -12.12 -27.21 -10.16
CA VAL A 53 -12.26 -28.65 -10.32
C VAL A 53 -13.29 -28.84 -11.43
N GLY A 54 -12.80 -29.21 -12.59
CA GLY A 54 -13.51 -29.41 -13.85
C GLY A 54 -12.50 -29.69 -14.93
#